data_AF-A0A426ZJX2-F1
#
_entry.id   AF-A0A426ZJX2-F1
#
_cell.length_a   1.000
_cell.length_b   1.000
_cell.length_c   1.000
_cell.angle_alpha   90.00
_cell.angle_beta   90.00
_cell.angle_gamma   90.00
#
_symmetry.space_group_name_H-M   'P 1'
#
loop_
_entity.id
_entity.type
_entity.pdbx_description
1 polymer ?
#
loop_
_entity_poly.entity_id
_entity_poly.type
_entity_poly.pdbx_seq_one_letter_code
_entity_poly.pdbx_strand_id
1 'polypeptide(L)'
;MDDTQSVATLLDSTTSKIQQLQQAFAELERHSAISLNLKWKELEEHFHGLEKSLKKRFDELEDQEKEYVTELTEAQEMLEKQEAAVVAKELASLERLQEKRDAALSVLFYKHTSSLEPVPKGVNNSMTESILKGNSGVGAAKSGMEDVCTAEKGSVCIEPPSELMKLCEEMDAQGLHKFISDNHKNVISIREEIPVALKRAANPFILVLDSLKGFYAGEILSSDGKKDVSLLGLRRTCLMLMESLEQLLADGVPDSLFDIQRLTSDIKEKAKVIAKEWKPKLDQLDIEATSGNSLEAHAFLQLLATFDIVSQFDQDEICKLIPAVTRRRQTVNL
;
A
#
# COMPACT_ATOMS: atom_id res chain seq x y z
N MET A 1 -16.82 -18.10 -10.14
CA MET A 1 -18.14 -18.75 -10.37
C MET A 1 -18.82 -19.17 -9.08
N ASP A 2 -18.17 -19.84 -8.11
CA ASP A 2 -18.85 -20.13 -6.82
C ASP A 2 -19.22 -18.85 -6.04
N ASP A 3 -18.38 -17.80 -6.09
CA ASP A 3 -18.60 -16.57 -5.32
C ASP A 3 -19.79 -15.72 -5.80
N THR A 4 -20.08 -15.71 -7.11
CA THR A 4 -21.24 -14.98 -7.66
C THR A 4 -22.56 -15.64 -7.24
N GLN A 5 -22.59 -16.97 -7.17
CA GLN A 5 -23.69 -17.74 -6.60
C GLN A 5 -23.92 -17.38 -5.13
N SER A 6 -22.84 -17.22 -4.35
CA SER A 6 -22.88 -16.81 -2.94
C SER A 6 -23.53 -15.43 -2.76
N VAL A 7 -23.10 -14.44 -3.54
CA VAL A 7 -23.67 -13.07 -3.48
C VAL A 7 -25.16 -13.03 -3.82
N ALA A 8 -25.61 -13.76 -4.85
CA ALA A 8 -27.01 -13.84 -5.21
C ALA A 8 -27.88 -14.37 -4.04
N THR A 9 -27.43 -15.43 -3.37
CA THR A 9 -28.15 -15.98 -2.19
C THR A 9 -28.19 -15.02 -0.99
N LEU A 10 -27.21 -14.12 -0.85
CA LEU A 10 -27.20 -13.07 0.18
C LEU A 10 -28.20 -11.94 -0.11
N LEU A 11 -28.40 -11.59 -1.38
CA LEU A 11 -29.45 -10.65 -1.79
C LEU A 11 -30.84 -11.25 -1.54
N ASP A 12 -31.05 -12.53 -1.89
CA ASP A 12 -32.31 -13.25 -1.60
C ASP A 12 -32.55 -13.45 -0.09
N SER A 13 -31.49 -13.61 0.71
CA SER A 13 -31.60 -13.58 2.17
C SER A 13 -32.03 -12.20 2.70
N THR A 14 -31.63 -11.13 2.01
CA THR A 14 -31.94 -9.75 2.41
C THR A 14 -33.40 -9.40 2.12
N THR A 15 -33.92 -9.75 0.93
CA THR A 15 -35.36 -9.58 0.61
C THR A 15 -36.24 -10.36 1.59
N SER A 16 -35.87 -11.61 1.92
CA SER A 16 -36.58 -12.42 2.91
C SER A 16 -36.61 -11.77 4.31
N LYS A 17 -35.50 -11.15 4.74
CA LYS A 17 -35.44 -10.43 6.03
C LYS A 17 -36.29 -9.16 6.03
N ILE A 18 -36.37 -8.42 4.92
CA ILE A 18 -37.25 -7.25 4.79
C ILE A 18 -38.73 -7.68 4.95
N GLN A 19 -39.12 -8.79 4.33
CA GLN A 19 -40.47 -9.36 4.47
C GLN A 19 -40.78 -9.85 5.90
N GLN A 20 -39.83 -10.51 6.56
CA GLN A 20 -39.98 -10.90 7.97
C GLN A 20 -40.15 -9.69 8.89
N LEU A 21 -39.39 -8.62 8.63
CA LEU A 21 -39.50 -7.37 9.37
C LEU A 21 -40.87 -6.71 9.14
N GLN A 22 -41.37 -6.68 7.89
CA GLN A 22 -42.72 -6.20 7.56
C GLN A 22 -43.81 -6.94 8.35
N GLN A 23 -43.71 -8.28 8.43
CA GLN A 23 -44.65 -9.10 9.18
C GLN A 23 -44.61 -8.82 10.69
N ALA A 24 -43.41 -8.63 11.26
CA ALA A 24 -43.24 -8.27 12.67
C ALA A 24 -43.81 -6.88 12.99
N PHE A 25 -43.63 -5.90 12.10
CA PHE A 25 -44.22 -4.57 12.25
C PHE A 25 -45.75 -4.59 12.17
N ALA A 26 -46.33 -5.37 11.26
CA ALA A 26 -47.79 -5.52 11.16
C ALA A 26 -48.40 -6.15 12.42
N GLU A 27 -47.74 -7.15 13.02
CA GLU A 27 -48.17 -7.75 14.29
C GLU A 27 -48.01 -6.78 15.47
N LEU A 28 -46.97 -5.93 15.47
CA LEU A 28 -46.81 -4.87 16.47
C LEU A 28 -47.89 -3.78 16.35
N GLU A 29 -48.23 -3.35 15.14
CA GLU A 29 -49.36 -2.42 14.89
C GLU A 29 -50.67 -3.01 15.43
N ARG A 30 -50.92 -4.32 15.28
CA ARG A 30 -52.12 -5.01 15.77
C ARG A 30 -52.32 -4.94 17.29
N HIS A 31 -51.25 -4.82 18.08
CA HIS A 31 -51.29 -4.77 19.55
C HIS A 31 -51.10 -3.36 20.12
N SER A 32 -50.74 -2.37 19.30
CA SER A 32 -50.42 -1.02 19.75
C SER A 32 -51.49 0.01 19.36
N ALA A 33 -51.71 1.01 20.22
CA ALA A 33 -52.63 2.11 19.93
C ALA A 33 -52.02 3.22 19.05
N ILE A 34 -50.88 2.97 18.40
CA ILE A 34 -50.08 3.96 17.66
C ILE A 34 -49.83 3.41 16.26
N SER A 35 -50.15 4.20 15.22
CA SER A 35 -49.79 3.80 13.86
C SER A 35 -48.30 4.05 13.60
N LEU A 36 -47.61 3.00 13.16
CA LEU A 36 -46.21 2.98 12.76
C LEU A 36 -46.05 2.94 11.22
N ASN A 37 -47.15 2.71 10.49
CA ASN A 37 -47.21 2.49 9.04
C ASN A 37 -46.45 3.52 8.19
N LEU A 38 -46.47 4.80 8.57
CA LEU A 38 -45.73 5.86 7.87
C LEU A 38 -44.21 5.65 7.98
N LYS A 39 -43.71 5.37 9.19
CA LYS A 39 -42.29 5.09 9.46
C LYS A 39 -41.84 3.77 8.83
N TRP A 40 -42.73 2.78 8.77
CA TRP A 40 -42.46 1.53 8.07
C TRP A 40 -42.22 1.78 6.57
N LYS A 41 -43.07 2.58 5.91
CA LYS A 41 -42.92 2.88 4.47
C LYS A 41 -41.62 3.61 4.14
N GLU A 42 -41.24 4.60 4.95
CA GLU A 42 -39.95 5.30 4.81
C GLU A 42 -38.75 4.33 4.92
N LEU A 43 -38.82 3.40 5.87
CA LEU A 43 -37.78 2.39 6.09
C LEU A 43 -37.76 1.32 4.99
N GLU A 44 -38.92 0.88 4.54
CA GLU A 44 -39.12 -0.07 3.43
C GLU A 44 -38.59 0.51 2.11
N GLU A 45 -38.90 1.77 1.80
CA GLU A 45 -38.37 2.48 0.63
C GLU A 45 -36.84 2.62 0.69
N HIS A 46 -36.29 2.95 1.86
CA HIS A 46 -34.83 3.01 2.06
C HIS A 46 -34.15 1.65 1.84
N PHE A 47 -34.70 0.56 2.37
CA PHE A 47 -34.14 -0.78 2.16
C PHE A 47 -34.23 -1.24 0.70
N HIS A 48 -35.37 -1.06 0.03
CA HIS A 48 -35.49 -1.37 -1.41
C HIS A 48 -34.57 -0.49 -2.26
N GLY A 49 -34.37 0.78 -1.90
CA GLY A 49 -33.41 1.67 -2.54
C GLY A 49 -31.97 1.19 -2.42
N LEU A 50 -31.57 0.75 -1.22
CA LEU A 50 -30.25 0.17 -0.96
C LEU A 50 -30.05 -1.15 -1.72
N GLU A 51 -31.03 -2.06 -1.68
CA GLU A 51 -31.00 -3.33 -2.40
C GLU A 51 -30.86 -3.13 -3.91
N LYS A 52 -31.67 -2.23 -4.50
CA LYS A 52 -31.60 -1.90 -5.93
C LYS A 52 -30.27 -1.27 -6.33
N SER A 53 -29.72 -0.40 -5.48
CA SER A 53 -28.40 0.22 -5.70
C SER A 53 -27.28 -0.83 -5.65
N LEU A 54 -27.33 -1.72 -4.66
CA LEU A 54 -26.37 -2.79 -4.47
C LEU A 54 -26.42 -3.83 -5.59
N LYS A 55 -27.64 -4.25 -6.00
CA LYS A 55 -27.84 -5.16 -7.13
C LYS A 55 -27.28 -4.58 -8.43
N LYS A 56 -27.63 -3.33 -8.76
CA LYS A 56 -27.04 -2.64 -9.93
C LYS A 56 -25.50 -2.66 -9.88
N ARG A 57 -24.90 -2.40 -8.72
CA ARG A 57 -23.44 -2.41 -8.56
C ARG A 57 -22.82 -3.80 -8.75
N PHE A 58 -23.53 -4.87 -8.38
CA PHE A 58 -23.09 -6.23 -8.67
C PHE A 58 -23.21 -6.56 -10.17
N ASP A 59 -24.34 -6.25 -10.80
CA ASP A 59 -24.54 -6.46 -12.23
C ASP A 59 -23.43 -5.74 -13.05
N GLU A 60 -23.13 -4.48 -12.71
CA GLU A 60 -22.09 -3.66 -13.36
C GLU A 60 -20.65 -4.15 -13.08
N LEU A 61 -20.40 -4.82 -11.95
CA LEU A 61 -19.12 -5.49 -11.66
C LEU A 61 -18.98 -6.83 -12.41
N GLU A 62 -20.08 -7.59 -12.56
CA GLU A 62 -20.08 -8.85 -13.31
C GLU A 62 -19.82 -8.61 -14.81
N ASP A 63 -20.33 -7.51 -15.35
CA ASP A 63 -20.05 -7.10 -16.72
C ASP A 63 -18.60 -6.63 -16.90
N GLN A 64 -18.03 -5.90 -15.93
CA GLN A 64 -16.60 -5.55 -15.93
C GLN A 64 -15.69 -6.78 -15.81
N GLU A 65 -16.06 -7.78 -15.00
CA GLU A 65 -15.32 -9.05 -14.89
C GLU A 65 -15.27 -9.77 -16.26
N LYS A 66 -16.40 -9.82 -16.98
CA LYS A 66 -16.46 -10.42 -18.33
C LYS A 66 -15.61 -9.66 -19.35
N GLU A 67 -15.59 -8.33 -19.29
CA GLU A 67 -14.74 -7.50 -20.14
C GLU A 67 -13.25 -7.80 -19.90
N TYR A 68 -12.79 -7.76 -18.65
CA TYR A 68 -11.40 -8.08 -18.30
C TYR A 68 -10.99 -9.51 -18.64
N VAL A 69 -11.86 -10.50 -18.44
CA VAL A 69 -11.59 -11.89 -18.83
C VAL A 69 -11.43 -12.00 -20.35
N THR A 70 -12.24 -11.27 -21.12
CA THR A 70 -12.15 -11.26 -22.59
C THR A 70 -10.83 -10.63 -23.04
N GLU A 71 -10.49 -9.42 -22.56
CA GLU A 71 -9.23 -8.74 -22.87
C GLU A 71 -8.00 -9.60 -22.53
N LEU A 72 -8.02 -10.29 -21.38
CA LEU A 72 -6.94 -11.18 -20.96
C LEU A 72 -6.78 -12.36 -21.93
N THR A 73 -7.88 -13.00 -22.34
CA THR A 73 -7.82 -14.12 -23.29
C THR A 73 -7.30 -13.69 -24.67
N GLU A 74 -7.70 -12.51 -25.16
CA GLU A 74 -7.18 -11.96 -26.42
C GLU A 74 -5.68 -11.63 -26.33
N ALA A 75 -5.24 -11.00 -25.23
CA ALA A 75 -3.83 -10.70 -24.99
C ALA A 75 -2.97 -11.97 -24.89
N GLN A 76 -3.48 -13.02 -24.24
CA GLN A 76 -2.80 -14.31 -24.13
C GLN A 76 -2.67 -15.00 -25.50
N GLU A 77 -3.73 -15.02 -26.31
CA GLU A 77 -3.68 -15.60 -27.66
C GLU A 77 -2.69 -14.82 -28.57
N MET A 78 -2.61 -13.50 -28.41
CA MET A 78 -1.64 -12.66 -29.12
C MET A 78 -0.20 -12.93 -28.70
N LEU A 79 0.07 -13.17 -27.41
CA LEU A 79 1.38 -13.58 -26.92
C LEU A 79 1.79 -14.96 -27.44
N GLU A 80 0.90 -15.95 -27.40
CA GLU A 80 1.16 -17.30 -27.92
C GLU A 80 1.49 -17.27 -29.43
N LYS A 81 0.76 -16.46 -30.20
CA LYS A 81 1.06 -16.22 -31.63
C LYS A 81 2.43 -15.58 -31.84
N GLN A 82 2.84 -14.63 -31.00
CA GLN A 82 4.18 -14.02 -31.09
C GLN A 82 5.28 -14.99 -30.69
N GLU A 83 5.11 -15.75 -29.62
CA GLU A 83 6.07 -16.77 -29.17
C GLU A 83 6.30 -17.83 -30.24
N ALA A 84 5.22 -18.40 -30.80
CA ALA A 84 5.31 -19.36 -31.90
C ALA A 84 6.04 -18.79 -33.13
N ALA A 85 5.82 -17.50 -33.45
CA ALA A 85 6.50 -16.82 -34.55
C ALA A 85 7.99 -16.52 -34.26
N VAL A 86 8.38 -16.33 -33.00
CA VAL A 86 9.79 -16.22 -32.58
C VAL A 86 10.47 -17.58 -32.65
N VAL A 87 9.88 -18.62 -32.03
CA VAL A 87 10.40 -20.00 -32.05
C VAL A 87 10.60 -20.51 -33.49
N ALA A 88 9.64 -20.25 -34.39
CA ALA A 88 9.78 -20.61 -35.81
C ALA A 88 10.96 -19.91 -36.50
N LYS A 89 11.23 -18.63 -36.18
CA LYS A 89 12.39 -17.87 -36.70
C LYS A 89 13.70 -18.38 -36.12
N GLU A 90 13.73 -18.70 -34.82
CA GLU A 90 14.90 -19.26 -34.15
C GLU A 90 15.29 -20.62 -34.74
N LEU A 91 14.34 -21.54 -34.86
CA LEU A 91 14.55 -22.85 -35.50
C LEU A 91 15.07 -22.71 -36.95
N ALA A 92 14.44 -21.87 -37.77
CA ALA A 92 14.89 -21.61 -39.13
C ALA A 92 16.27 -20.90 -39.21
N SER A 93 16.69 -20.21 -38.15
CA SER A 93 18.04 -19.63 -38.06
C SER A 93 19.09 -20.66 -37.65
N LEU A 94 18.73 -21.57 -36.73
CA LEU A 94 19.56 -22.68 -36.28
C LEU A 94 19.81 -23.69 -37.41
N GLU A 95 18.78 -24.03 -38.19
CA GLU A 95 18.89 -24.92 -39.35
C GLU A 95 19.92 -24.37 -40.36
N ARG A 96 19.80 -23.09 -40.75
CA ARG A 96 20.77 -22.42 -41.64
C ARG A 96 22.21 -22.37 -41.08
N LEU A 97 22.38 -22.38 -39.75
CA LEU A 97 23.70 -22.46 -39.13
C LEU A 97 24.26 -23.89 -39.17
N GLN A 98 23.39 -24.90 -38.99
CA GLN A 98 23.75 -26.31 -39.14
C GLN A 98 24.12 -26.65 -40.59
N GLU A 99 23.35 -26.19 -41.58
CA GLU A 99 23.68 -26.31 -43.00
C GLU A 99 25.06 -25.71 -43.33
N LYS A 100 25.36 -24.50 -42.83
CA LYS A 100 26.67 -23.84 -43.02
C LYS A 100 27.80 -24.61 -42.36
N ARG A 101 27.58 -25.15 -41.15
CA ARG A 101 28.53 -26.04 -40.47
C ARG A 101 28.81 -27.28 -41.33
N ASP A 102 27.78 -27.93 -41.85
CA ASP A 102 27.91 -29.19 -42.58
C ASP A 102 28.54 -29.01 -43.96
N ALA A 103 28.24 -27.89 -44.63
CA ALA A 103 28.96 -27.47 -45.84
C ALA A 103 30.46 -27.24 -45.55
N ALA A 104 30.80 -26.55 -44.46
CA ALA A 104 32.19 -26.31 -44.08
C ALA A 104 32.93 -27.61 -43.68
N LEU A 105 32.29 -28.49 -42.90
CA LEU A 105 32.81 -29.81 -42.55
C LEU A 105 33.02 -30.69 -43.78
N SER A 106 32.10 -30.66 -44.74
CA SER A 106 32.24 -31.39 -46.02
C SER A 106 33.46 -30.91 -46.79
N VAL A 107 33.64 -29.58 -46.94
CA VAL A 107 34.83 -29.00 -47.59
C VAL A 107 36.13 -29.41 -46.89
N LEU A 108 36.15 -29.42 -45.56
CA LEU A 108 37.31 -29.91 -44.79
C LEU A 108 37.56 -31.41 -45.00
N PHE A 109 36.51 -32.23 -45.01
CA PHE A 109 36.62 -33.68 -45.16
C PHE A 109 37.18 -34.06 -46.54
N TYR A 110 36.65 -33.50 -47.63
CA TYR A 110 37.20 -33.71 -48.98
C TYR A 110 38.63 -33.21 -49.11
N LYS A 111 38.98 -32.08 -48.46
CA LYS A 111 40.34 -31.55 -48.44
C LYS A 111 41.31 -32.43 -47.63
N HIS A 112 40.83 -33.17 -46.64
CA HIS A 112 41.65 -34.08 -45.84
C HIS A 112 41.82 -35.45 -46.52
N THR A 113 40.76 -36.02 -47.10
CA THR A 113 40.84 -37.29 -47.86
C THR A 113 41.63 -37.17 -49.16
N SER A 114 41.67 -35.98 -49.77
CA SER A 114 42.53 -35.70 -50.94
C SER A 114 43.97 -35.28 -50.58
N SER A 115 44.34 -35.29 -49.29
CA SER A 115 45.65 -34.85 -48.78
C SER A 115 46.43 -35.99 -48.11
N LEU A 116 46.36 -37.19 -48.71
CA LEU A 116 47.28 -38.30 -48.41
C LEU A 116 48.46 -38.30 -49.40
N GLU A 117 49.32 -37.28 -49.33
CA GLU A 117 50.76 -37.38 -49.60
C GLU A 117 51.52 -36.12 -49.08
N PRO A 118 52.84 -36.18 -48.82
CA PRO A 118 53.52 -35.26 -47.90
C PRO A 118 54.09 -33.96 -48.50
N VAL A 119 54.23 -32.97 -47.63
CA VAL A 119 54.83 -31.62 -47.82
C VAL A 119 55.94 -31.54 -46.72
N PRO A 120 57.11 -30.85 -46.83
CA PRO A 120 57.24 -29.48 -47.36
C PRO A 120 58.59 -29.01 -48.00
N LYS A 121 58.59 -27.81 -48.61
CA LYS A 121 59.64 -26.76 -48.46
C LYS A 121 59.33 -25.45 -49.23
N GLY A 122 59.73 -24.31 -48.63
CA GLY A 122 59.87 -23.00 -49.30
C GLY A 122 58.73 -21.98 -49.07
N VAL A 123 58.86 -20.67 -48.79
CA VAL A 123 59.88 -19.71 -48.26
C VAL A 123 59.53 -18.31 -48.81
N ASN A 124 59.39 -17.28 -47.94
CA ASN A 124 59.40 -15.80 -48.22
C ASN A 124 58.16 -15.15 -48.94
N ASN A 125 57.78 -13.86 -48.81
CA ASN A 125 58.26 -12.67 -48.03
C ASN A 125 57.20 -11.51 -48.03
N SER A 126 57.42 -10.43 -47.22
CA SER A 126 56.95 -9.01 -47.43
C SER A 126 55.48 -8.62 -47.10
N MET A 127 55.05 -7.42 -46.61
CA MET A 127 55.65 -6.24 -45.92
C MET A 127 54.54 -5.22 -45.48
N THR A 128 54.75 -4.43 -44.39
CA THR A 128 54.07 -3.16 -43.89
C THR A 128 52.53 -3.03 -43.90
N GLU A 129 51.82 -2.71 -42.80
CA GLU A 129 51.86 -1.55 -41.85
C GLU A 129 51.05 -0.30 -42.31
N SER A 130 50.03 0.10 -41.53
CA SER A 130 49.69 1.51 -41.21
C SER A 130 48.53 1.62 -40.20
N ILE A 131 48.67 2.54 -39.24
CA ILE A 131 47.65 2.94 -38.23
C ILE A 131 47.29 4.40 -38.50
N LEU A 132 46.02 4.79 -38.35
CA LEU A 132 45.62 6.20 -38.32
C LEU A 132 44.59 6.48 -37.21
N LYS A 133 44.81 7.57 -36.48
CA LYS A 133 44.03 8.04 -35.34
C LYS A 133 43.47 9.44 -35.66
N GLY A 134 42.17 9.64 -35.45
CA GLY A 134 41.50 10.93 -35.63
C GLY A 134 41.24 11.63 -34.30
N ASN A 135 41.40 12.95 -34.26
CA ASN A 135 41.26 13.81 -33.08
C ASN A 135 40.47 15.07 -33.48
N SER A 136 39.57 15.58 -32.64
CA SER A 136 39.12 16.99 -32.69
C SER A 136 38.46 17.41 -31.37
N GLY A 137 38.39 18.72 -31.09
CA GLY A 137 37.89 19.29 -29.84
C GLY A 137 37.35 20.72 -30.01
N VAL A 138 37.55 21.59 -28.99
CA VAL A 138 37.00 22.97 -28.81
C VAL A 138 35.58 22.97 -28.18
N GLY A 139 35.21 23.84 -27.22
CA GLY A 139 35.91 24.96 -26.56
C GLY A 139 35.18 25.55 -25.32
N ALA A 140 35.68 26.68 -24.79
CA ALA A 140 35.30 27.36 -23.53
C ALA A 140 33.90 28.08 -23.58
N ALA A 141 33.31 28.71 -22.53
CA ALA A 141 33.88 29.50 -21.42
C ALA A 141 32.94 29.70 -20.19
N LYS A 142 33.33 30.61 -19.26
CA LYS A 142 32.86 30.76 -17.86
C LYS A 142 31.67 31.72 -17.62
N SER A 143 30.84 31.39 -16.62
CA SER A 143 30.18 32.27 -15.61
C SER A 143 29.62 31.37 -14.46
N GLY A 144 29.22 31.79 -13.26
CA GLY A 144 29.17 33.12 -12.61
C GLY A 144 28.80 33.06 -11.10
N MET A 145 28.57 34.23 -10.49
CA MET A 145 28.05 34.53 -9.12
C MET A 145 26.53 34.88 -9.24
N GLU A 146 25.66 34.96 -8.21
CA GLU A 146 25.83 35.20 -6.76
C GLU A 146 24.57 34.75 -5.95
N ASP A 147 24.76 34.72 -4.63
CA ASP A 147 23.86 34.59 -3.48
C ASP A 147 22.58 35.47 -3.47
N VAL A 148 21.44 34.90 -3.03
CA VAL A 148 20.38 35.61 -2.28
C VAL A 148 19.74 34.67 -1.26
N CYS A 149 19.95 34.95 0.04
CA CYS A 149 19.12 34.42 1.12
C CYS A 149 17.83 35.25 1.28
N THR A 150 16.65 34.61 1.25
CA THR A 150 15.37 35.29 1.56
C THR A 150 14.83 34.80 2.90
N ALA A 151 14.97 35.61 3.94
CA ALA A 151 14.41 35.34 5.26
C ALA A 151 12.97 35.86 5.35
N GLU A 152 11.98 34.96 5.38
CA GLU A 152 10.60 35.32 5.68
C GLU A 152 10.28 35.13 7.17
N LYS A 153 10.22 36.24 7.91
CA LYS A 153 9.62 36.27 9.24
C LYS A 153 8.11 36.09 9.12
N GLY A 154 7.64 34.85 9.22
CA GLY A 154 6.23 34.54 9.43
C GLY A 154 5.74 35.14 10.75
N SER A 155 5.03 36.26 10.66
CA SER A 155 4.27 36.83 11.79
C SER A 155 3.21 35.81 12.22
N VAL A 156 3.32 35.30 13.44
CA VAL A 156 2.32 34.37 13.99
C VAL A 156 0.97 35.09 14.12
N CYS A 157 0.07 34.83 13.20
CA CYS A 157 -1.34 35.12 13.38
C CYS A 157 -1.84 34.15 14.46
N ILE A 158 -2.12 34.67 15.66
CA ILE A 158 -2.74 33.87 16.73
C ILE A 158 -4.23 33.77 16.41
N GLU A 159 -4.58 32.81 15.55
CA GLU A 159 -5.93 32.28 15.53
C GLU A 159 -6.29 31.77 16.93
N PRO A 160 -7.55 31.93 17.38
CA PRO A 160 -7.96 31.43 18.68
C PRO A 160 -7.72 29.92 18.74
N PRO A 161 -7.08 29.39 19.81
CA PRO A 161 -6.70 27.97 19.85
C PRO A 161 -7.94 27.10 19.71
N SER A 162 -7.92 26.27 18.67
CA SER A 162 -8.95 25.27 18.41
C SER A 162 -9.08 24.30 19.58
N GLU A 163 -10.20 23.59 19.63
CA GLU A 163 -10.40 22.52 20.61
C GLU A 163 -9.29 21.44 20.50
N LEU A 164 -8.86 21.13 19.27
CA LEU A 164 -7.75 20.23 18.99
C LEU A 164 -6.41 20.73 19.58
N MET A 165 -6.08 22.02 19.44
CA MET A 165 -4.88 22.61 20.05
C MET A 165 -4.91 22.52 21.59
N LYS A 166 -6.06 22.76 22.21
CA LYS A 166 -6.23 22.66 23.67
C LYS A 166 -6.03 21.23 24.17
N LEU A 167 -6.65 20.25 23.51
CA LEU A 167 -6.49 18.83 23.85
C LEU A 167 -5.03 18.38 23.76
N CYS A 168 -4.27 18.89 22.78
CA CYS A 168 -2.83 18.67 22.68
C CYS A 168 -2.05 19.35 23.82
N GLU A 169 -2.34 20.62 24.13
CA GLU A 169 -1.71 21.39 25.21
C GLU A 169 -1.96 20.78 26.59
N GLU A 170 -3.19 20.30 26.85
CA GLU A 170 -3.61 19.60 28.07
C GLU A 170 -3.09 18.14 28.14
N MET A 171 -2.46 17.64 27.08
CA MET A 171 -1.99 16.25 26.94
C MET A 171 -3.12 15.20 27.05
N ASP A 172 -4.36 15.55 26.70
CA ASP A 172 -5.52 14.66 26.79
C ASP A 172 -5.66 13.74 25.57
N ALA A 173 -4.98 12.59 25.64
CA ALA A 173 -5.10 11.53 24.65
C ALA A 173 -6.54 10.98 24.51
N GLN A 174 -7.36 10.97 25.57
CA GLN A 174 -8.70 10.39 25.54
C GLN A 174 -9.71 11.37 24.93
N GLY A 175 -9.64 12.64 25.31
CA GLY A 175 -10.38 13.73 24.67
C GLY A 175 -10.03 13.86 23.20
N LEU A 176 -8.77 13.69 22.82
CA LEU A 176 -8.32 13.67 21.42
C LEU A 176 -8.98 12.56 20.60
N HIS A 177 -8.99 11.31 21.11
CA HIS A 177 -9.72 10.20 20.49
C HIS A 177 -11.21 10.47 20.35
N LYS A 178 -11.84 11.00 21.40
CA LYS A 178 -13.26 11.34 21.41
C LYS A 178 -13.60 12.43 20.39
N PHE A 179 -12.83 13.53 20.38
CA PHE A 179 -13.00 14.65 19.46
C PHE A 179 -12.94 14.20 18.00
N ILE A 180 -11.96 13.34 17.65
CA ILE A 180 -11.78 12.81 16.31
C ILE A 180 -12.96 11.88 15.92
N SER A 181 -13.42 11.03 16.84
CA SER A 181 -14.59 10.16 16.65
C SER A 181 -15.88 10.94 16.43
N ASP A 182 -16.15 11.93 17.29
CA ASP A 182 -17.36 12.76 17.23
C ASP A 182 -17.41 13.59 15.93
N ASN A 183 -16.25 14.01 15.41
CA ASN A 183 -16.10 14.81 14.20
C ASN A 183 -15.77 14.00 12.92
N HIS A 184 -16.20 12.74 12.81
CA HIS A 184 -15.92 11.84 11.67
C HIS A 184 -16.15 12.44 10.25
N LYS A 185 -17.01 13.44 10.09
CA LYS A 185 -17.26 14.13 8.79
C LYS A 185 -16.16 15.11 8.40
N ASN A 186 -15.40 15.61 9.37
CA ASN A 186 -14.38 16.66 9.21
C ASN A 186 -12.95 16.10 9.30
N VAL A 187 -12.79 14.76 9.26
CA VAL A 187 -11.51 14.06 9.47
C VAL A 187 -10.39 14.52 8.54
N ILE A 188 -10.71 14.96 7.31
CA ILE A 188 -9.70 15.50 6.38
C ILE A 188 -9.07 16.78 6.95
N SER A 189 -9.91 17.77 7.31
CA SER A 189 -9.45 19.03 7.91
C SER A 189 -8.76 18.81 9.26
N ILE A 190 -9.27 17.86 10.07
CA ILE A 190 -8.62 17.50 11.34
C ILE A 190 -7.23 16.89 11.09
N ARG A 191 -7.07 16.03 10.08
CA ARG A 191 -5.77 15.43 9.73
C ARG A 191 -4.74 16.47 9.25
N GLU A 192 -5.20 17.52 8.59
CA GLU A 192 -4.37 18.68 8.19
C GLU A 192 -3.98 19.55 9.40
N GLU A 193 -4.84 19.66 10.42
CA GLU A 193 -4.62 20.47 11.61
C GLU A 193 -3.74 19.77 12.68
N ILE A 194 -3.85 18.44 12.83
CA ILE A 194 -3.14 17.64 13.87
C ILE A 194 -1.63 17.93 13.92
N PRO A 195 -0.84 17.96 12.82
CA PRO A 195 0.59 18.26 12.88
C PRO A 195 0.91 19.63 13.48
N VAL A 196 0.03 20.62 13.31
CA VAL A 196 0.17 21.95 13.90
C VAL A 196 -0.28 21.95 15.36
N ALA A 197 -1.37 21.24 15.69
CA ALA A 197 -1.85 21.11 17.06
C ALA A 197 -0.86 20.35 17.97
N LEU A 198 -0.22 19.28 17.47
CA LEU A 198 0.79 18.51 18.21
C LEU A 198 2.00 19.37 18.61
N LYS A 199 2.31 20.46 17.89
CA LYS A 199 3.37 21.42 18.28
C LYS A 199 3.04 22.17 19.58
N ARG A 200 1.78 22.19 20.03
CA ARG A 200 1.35 22.77 21.32
C ARG A 200 1.49 21.81 22.50
N ALA A 201 1.63 20.51 22.25
CA ALA A 201 1.75 19.52 23.32
C ALA A 201 3.07 19.69 24.08
N ALA A 202 3.03 19.63 25.40
CA ALA A 202 4.22 19.69 26.25
C ALA A 202 5.23 18.57 25.93
N ASN A 203 4.73 17.40 25.51
CA ASN A 203 5.54 16.35 24.90
C ASN A 203 4.72 15.54 23.88
N PRO A 204 4.82 15.83 22.57
CA PRO A 204 4.01 15.16 21.55
C PRO A 204 4.29 13.65 21.46
N PHE A 205 5.51 13.20 21.75
CA PHE A 205 5.86 11.78 21.75
C PHE A 205 5.12 11.01 22.85
N ILE A 206 5.07 11.57 24.06
CA ILE A 206 4.34 10.96 25.17
C ILE A 206 2.83 10.98 24.91
N LEU A 207 2.29 12.09 24.40
CA LEU A 207 0.87 12.18 24.03
C LEU A 207 0.48 11.11 23.01
N VAL A 208 1.29 10.92 21.97
CA VAL A 208 1.06 9.89 20.94
C VAL A 208 1.17 8.49 21.53
N LEU A 209 2.18 8.19 22.37
CA LEU A 209 2.28 6.88 23.05
C LEU A 209 1.10 6.62 24.01
N ASP A 210 0.63 7.63 24.73
CA ASP A 210 -0.53 7.53 25.61
C ASP A 210 -1.83 7.31 24.80
N SER A 211 -1.91 7.84 23.57
CA SER A 211 -3.02 7.56 22.64
C SER A 211 -3.08 6.11 22.13
N LEU A 212 -2.00 5.34 22.26
CA LEU A 212 -1.98 3.91 21.86
C LEU A 212 -2.65 2.98 22.90
N LYS A 213 -3.01 3.51 24.08
CA LYS A 213 -3.76 2.77 25.10
C LYS A 213 -5.12 2.33 24.55
N GLY A 214 -5.44 1.05 24.70
CA GLY A 214 -6.69 0.49 24.23
C GLY A 214 -6.70 0.06 22.76
N PHE A 215 -5.58 0.16 22.01
CA PHE A 215 -5.47 -0.34 20.62
C PHE A 215 -5.92 -1.82 20.45
N TYR A 216 -5.79 -2.61 21.52
CA TYR A 216 -6.20 -4.01 21.60
C TYR A 216 -7.30 -4.29 22.64
N ALA A 217 -8.00 -3.25 23.13
CA ALA A 217 -9.12 -3.40 24.05
C ALA A 217 -10.37 -3.92 23.31
N GLY A 218 -10.49 -5.24 23.22
CA GLY A 218 -11.63 -5.93 22.60
C GLY A 218 -11.30 -7.37 22.19
N GLU A 219 -10.06 -7.63 21.75
CA GLU A 219 -9.64 -8.97 21.29
C GLU A 219 -9.65 -10.04 22.38
N ILE A 220 -9.62 -9.65 23.66
CA ILE A 220 -9.73 -10.56 24.81
C ILE A 220 -11.19 -11.06 25.01
N LEU A 221 -12.19 -10.41 24.38
CA LEU A 221 -13.61 -10.65 24.67
C LEU A 221 -14.50 -10.92 23.43
N SER A 222 -14.08 -10.54 22.22
CA SER A 222 -14.92 -10.66 21.01
C SER A 222 -14.84 -12.03 20.35
N SER A 223 -15.55 -13.03 20.89
CA SER A 223 -15.85 -14.28 20.17
C SER A 223 -17.07 -14.17 19.22
N ASP A 224 -17.76 -13.03 19.22
CA ASP A 224 -18.78 -12.65 18.24
C ASP A 224 -18.11 -11.77 17.20
N GLY A 225 -18.14 -12.18 15.92
CA GLY A 225 -17.30 -11.64 14.82
C GLY A 225 -17.57 -10.20 14.39
N LYS A 226 -18.24 -9.39 15.22
CA LYS A 226 -18.43 -7.97 15.03
C LYS A 226 -17.17 -7.23 15.47
N LYS A 227 -16.26 -6.94 14.54
CA LYS A 227 -15.19 -5.94 14.77
C LYS A 227 -15.86 -4.64 15.20
N ASP A 228 -15.63 -4.24 16.45
CA ASP A 228 -16.25 -3.03 17.00
C ASP A 228 -15.86 -1.81 16.17
N VAL A 229 -16.85 -1.08 15.67
CA VAL A 229 -16.68 0.13 14.87
C VAL A 229 -15.91 1.19 15.68
N SER A 230 -16.10 1.21 17.00
CA SER A 230 -15.35 2.07 17.92
C SER A 230 -13.86 1.70 17.94
N LEU A 231 -13.53 0.41 18.04
CA LEU A 231 -12.14 -0.08 18.03
C LEU A 231 -11.44 0.20 16.69
N LEU A 232 -12.15 0.05 15.56
CA LEU A 232 -11.62 0.42 14.24
C LEU A 232 -11.39 1.93 14.10
N GLY A 233 -12.24 2.76 14.70
CA GLY A 233 -12.05 4.21 14.79
C GLY A 233 -10.81 4.58 15.62
N LEU A 234 -10.66 3.96 16.79
CA LEU A 234 -9.49 4.11 17.67
C LEU A 234 -8.20 3.73 16.95
N ARG A 235 -8.15 2.57 16.28
CA ARG A 235 -6.95 2.11 15.53
C ARG A 235 -6.53 3.10 14.43
N ARG A 236 -7.50 3.64 13.67
CA ARG A 236 -7.25 4.67 12.65
C ARG A 236 -6.74 5.99 13.25
N THR A 237 -7.27 6.38 14.41
CA THR A 237 -6.83 7.57 15.13
C THR A 237 -5.39 7.41 15.63
N CYS A 238 -5.04 6.27 16.23
CA CYS A 238 -3.67 5.97 16.63
C CYS A 238 -2.67 6.06 15.46
N LEU A 239 -3.02 5.49 14.30
CA LEU A 239 -2.21 5.58 13.08
C LEU A 239 -2.02 7.03 12.64
N MET A 240 -3.11 7.78 12.48
CA MET A 240 -3.07 9.19 12.09
C MET A 240 -2.18 10.04 13.03
N LEU A 241 -2.25 9.80 14.34
CA LEU A 241 -1.44 10.51 15.32
C LEU A 241 0.06 10.17 15.22
N MET A 242 0.42 8.92 14.92
CA MET A 242 1.82 8.54 14.66
C MET A 242 2.33 9.08 13.32
N GLU A 243 1.52 9.04 12.25
CA GLU A 243 1.83 9.63 10.94
C GLU A 243 2.06 11.15 11.05
N SER A 244 1.24 11.86 11.81
CA SER A 244 1.40 13.30 12.04
C SER A 244 2.62 13.64 12.91
N LEU A 245 3.02 12.75 13.84
CA LEU A 245 4.26 12.89 14.59
C LEU A 245 5.49 12.68 13.70
N GLU A 246 5.43 11.77 12.73
CA GLU A 246 6.49 11.58 11.73
C GLU A 246 6.60 12.77 10.77
N GLN A 247 5.48 13.34 10.32
CA GLN A 247 5.48 14.59 9.54
C GLN A 247 6.14 15.74 10.33
N LEU A 248 5.85 15.84 11.63
CA LEU A 248 6.48 16.82 12.52
C LEU A 248 8.00 16.60 12.69
N LEU A 249 8.49 15.36 12.54
CA LEU A 249 9.92 15.05 12.50
C LEU A 249 10.56 15.41 11.14
N ALA A 250 9.83 15.22 10.03
CA ALA A 250 10.32 15.47 8.67
C ALA A 250 10.36 16.96 8.28
N ASP A 251 9.42 17.77 8.77
CA ASP A 251 9.34 19.23 8.52
C ASP A 251 10.41 20.05 9.28
N GLY A 252 11.30 19.40 10.03
CA GLY A 252 12.39 20.05 10.77
C GLY A 252 13.47 20.61 9.84
N VAL A 253 13.68 21.93 9.85
CA VAL A 253 14.84 22.56 9.18
C VAL A 253 16.12 22.10 9.89
N PRO A 254 17.13 21.52 9.19
CA PRO A 254 18.29 20.84 9.81
C PRO A 254 19.30 21.70 10.59
N ASP A 255 18.98 22.98 10.85
CA ASP A 255 19.93 24.00 11.30
C ASP A 255 19.44 24.75 12.56
N SER A 256 18.44 24.20 13.26
CA SER A 256 18.09 24.64 14.62
C SER A 256 18.39 23.52 15.63
N LEU A 257 19.07 23.88 16.71
CA LEU A 257 19.64 22.99 17.73
C LEU A 257 18.59 22.27 18.63
N PHE A 258 17.42 21.97 18.08
CA PHE A 258 16.29 21.25 18.68
C PHE A 258 16.11 19.83 18.14
N ASP A 259 16.90 19.44 17.13
CA ASP A 259 17.06 18.04 16.73
C ASP A 259 17.45 17.19 17.94
N ILE A 260 17.02 15.93 17.95
CA ILE A 260 17.48 14.86 18.87
C ILE A 260 17.11 15.04 20.36
N GLN A 261 16.84 16.25 20.89
CA GLN A 261 16.54 16.43 22.32
C GLN A 261 15.20 15.80 22.77
N ARG A 262 14.24 15.55 21.85
CA ARG A 262 12.89 15.07 22.21
C ARG A 262 12.67 13.56 22.18
N LEU A 263 13.49 12.76 21.50
CA LEU A 263 13.34 11.29 21.49
C LEU A 263 14.32 10.66 22.49
N THR A 264 14.08 10.93 23.77
CA THR A 264 14.95 10.45 24.86
C THR A 264 14.94 8.92 24.96
N SER A 265 15.96 8.36 25.61
CA SER A 265 16.02 6.91 25.89
C SER A 265 14.76 6.41 26.61
N ASP A 266 14.17 7.22 27.49
CA ASP A 266 12.95 6.87 28.23
C ASP A 266 11.72 6.77 27.32
N ILE A 267 11.63 7.65 26.32
CA ILE A 267 10.54 7.64 25.33
C ILE A 267 10.68 6.43 24.41
N LYS A 268 11.92 6.13 23.95
CA LYS A 268 12.20 4.89 23.22
C LYS A 268 11.87 3.65 24.04
N GLU A 269 12.18 3.62 25.34
CA GLU A 269 11.84 2.48 26.21
C GLU A 269 10.33 2.32 26.40
N LYS A 270 9.57 3.42 26.57
CA LYS A 270 8.09 3.36 26.57
C LYS A 270 7.54 2.78 25.26
N ALA A 271 8.05 3.24 24.11
CA ALA A 271 7.66 2.70 22.80
C ALA A 271 7.96 1.20 22.67
N LYS A 272 9.14 0.75 23.15
CA LYS A 272 9.50 -0.68 23.21
C LYS A 272 8.56 -1.50 24.08
N VAL A 273 8.15 -0.99 25.25
CA VAL A 273 7.21 -1.69 26.14
C VAL A 273 5.89 -1.95 25.42
N ILE A 274 5.34 -0.94 24.74
CA ILE A 274 4.14 -1.07 23.92
C ILE A 274 4.35 -2.07 22.78
N ALA A 275 5.43 -1.93 22.00
CA ALA A 275 5.72 -2.85 20.88
C ALA A 275 5.90 -4.32 21.34
N LYS A 276 6.54 -4.56 22.51
CA LYS A 276 6.65 -5.89 23.11
C LYS A 276 5.30 -6.46 23.58
N GLU A 277 4.39 -5.62 24.06
CA GLU A 277 3.02 -6.02 24.41
C GLU A 277 2.18 -6.34 23.16
N TRP A 278 2.45 -5.67 22.05
CA TRP A 278 1.75 -5.84 20.77
C TRP A 278 2.19 -7.09 20.02
N LYS A 279 3.49 -7.40 20.01
CA LYS A 279 4.09 -8.52 19.28
C LYS A 279 3.32 -9.87 19.40
N PRO A 280 3.01 -10.42 20.59
CA PRO A 280 2.30 -11.71 20.70
C PRO A 280 0.86 -11.69 20.16
N LYS A 281 0.29 -10.51 19.90
CA LYS A 281 -1.03 -10.33 19.26
C LYS A 281 -0.89 -10.31 17.74
N LEU A 282 0.23 -9.78 17.22
CA LEU A 282 0.60 -9.90 15.80
C LEU A 282 1.02 -11.32 15.42
N ASP A 283 1.63 -12.08 16.32
CA ASP A 283 1.98 -13.50 16.07
C ASP A 283 0.73 -14.39 15.85
N GLN A 284 -0.46 -13.92 16.25
CA GLN A 284 -1.76 -14.55 16.03
C GLN A 284 -2.47 -14.03 14.77
N LEU A 285 -1.90 -13.05 14.07
CA LEU A 285 -2.49 -12.42 12.90
C LEU A 285 -2.27 -13.29 11.66
N ASP A 286 -3.36 -13.78 11.07
CA ASP A 286 -3.33 -14.43 9.77
C ASP A 286 -3.04 -13.39 8.66
N ILE A 287 -1.76 -13.30 8.28
CA ILE A 287 -1.28 -12.38 7.25
C ILE A 287 -1.96 -12.65 5.90
N GLU A 288 -2.26 -13.91 5.56
CA GLU A 288 -2.91 -14.27 4.29
C GLU A 288 -4.37 -13.79 4.28
N ALA A 289 -5.09 -13.95 5.38
CA ALA A 289 -6.46 -13.44 5.54
C ALA A 289 -6.57 -11.90 5.62
N THR A 290 -5.49 -11.17 5.92
CA THR A 290 -5.56 -9.69 6.08
C THR A 290 -5.67 -8.90 4.77
N SER A 291 -5.48 -9.52 3.60
CA SER A 291 -5.63 -8.89 2.27
C SER A 291 -4.80 -7.60 2.03
N GLY A 292 -3.69 -7.43 2.76
CA GLY A 292 -2.87 -6.22 2.69
C GLY A 292 -3.51 -4.97 3.32
N ASN A 293 -4.43 -5.14 4.28
CA ASN A 293 -5.11 -4.05 4.98
C ASN A 293 -5.27 -4.32 6.49
N SER A 294 -4.23 -4.86 7.15
CA SER A 294 -4.18 -4.94 8.62
C SER A 294 -3.80 -3.59 9.21
N LEU A 295 -4.66 -3.06 10.10
CA LEU A 295 -4.34 -1.86 10.89
C LEU A 295 -3.36 -2.19 12.02
N GLU A 296 -3.36 -3.44 12.47
CA GLU A 296 -2.53 -4.00 13.54
C GLU A 296 -1.06 -4.06 13.12
N ALA A 297 -0.79 -4.67 11.95
CA ALA A 297 0.54 -4.69 11.34
C ALA A 297 1.02 -3.28 10.97
N HIS A 298 0.13 -2.43 10.44
CA HIS A 298 0.48 -1.05 10.08
C HIS A 298 0.86 -0.24 11.32
N ALA A 299 0.04 -0.27 12.38
CA ALA A 299 0.33 0.48 13.59
C ALA A 299 1.62 0.00 14.27
N PHE A 300 1.92 -1.30 14.25
CA PHE A 300 3.18 -1.83 14.77
C PHE A 300 4.38 -1.31 13.97
N LEU A 301 4.36 -1.42 12.63
CA LEU A 301 5.46 -0.92 11.78
C LEU A 301 5.64 0.61 11.92
N GLN A 302 4.54 1.36 11.97
CA GLN A 302 4.53 2.80 12.22
C GLN A 302 5.15 3.15 13.59
N LEU A 303 4.76 2.44 14.65
CA LEU A 303 5.35 2.60 16.00
C LEU A 303 6.86 2.34 16.00
N LEU A 304 7.34 1.32 15.28
CA LEU A 304 8.78 1.04 15.19
C LEU A 304 9.54 2.16 14.46
N ALA A 305 8.96 2.69 13.38
CA ALA A 305 9.54 3.75 12.56
C ALA A 305 9.54 5.11 13.28
N THR A 306 8.38 5.60 13.71
CA THR A 306 8.21 6.94 14.33
C THR A 306 9.05 7.11 15.61
N PHE A 307 9.35 6.03 16.33
CA PHE A 307 10.15 6.06 17.56
C PHE A 307 11.59 5.55 17.39
N ASP A 308 12.02 5.24 16.16
CA ASP A 308 13.37 4.74 15.85
C ASP A 308 13.81 3.60 16.79
N ILE A 309 13.00 2.55 16.82
CA ILE A 309 13.24 1.32 17.60
C ILE A 309 13.33 0.05 16.74
N VAL A 310 13.25 0.17 15.40
CA VAL A 310 13.34 -0.93 14.41
C VAL A 310 14.53 -1.87 14.68
N SER A 311 15.69 -1.31 15.03
CA SER A 311 16.95 -2.04 15.29
C SER A 311 16.94 -2.99 16.50
N GLN A 312 15.88 -2.96 17.31
CA GLN A 312 15.73 -3.77 18.53
C GLN A 312 14.76 -4.94 18.34
N PHE A 313 14.27 -5.14 17.12
CA PHE A 313 13.38 -6.22 16.72
C PHE A 313 14.02 -7.02 15.59
N ASP A 314 13.58 -8.27 15.44
CA ASP A 314 14.06 -9.17 14.40
C ASP A 314 13.60 -8.67 13.02
N GLN A 315 14.55 -8.55 12.09
CA GLN A 315 14.28 -7.97 10.77
C GLN A 315 13.48 -8.91 9.87
N ASP A 316 13.60 -10.23 10.04
CA ASP A 316 12.83 -11.20 9.27
C ASP A 316 11.37 -11.23 9.75
N GLU A 317 11.13 -11.06 11.06
CA GLU A 317 9.78 -10.84 11.61
C GLU A 317 9.15 -9.54 11.13
N ILE A 318 9.89 -8.42 11.13
CA ILE A 318 9.43 -7.15 10.55
C ILE A 318 9.06 -7.33 9.08
N CYS A 319 9.90 -8.01 8.29
CA CYS A 319 9.65 -8.27 6.87
C CYS A 319 8.38 -9.09 6.62
N LYS A 320 8.03 -10.04 7.50
CA LYS A 320 6.78 -10.83 7.41
C LYS A 320 5.52 -9.98 7.54
N LEU A 321 5.58 -8.82 8.21
CA LEU A 321 4.45 -7.92 8.37
C LEU A 321 4.21 -7.00 7.17
N ILE A 322 5.22 -6.82 6.30
CA ILE A 322 5.12 -5.93 5.12
C ILE A 322 3.95 -6.32 4.20
N PRO A 323 3.74 -7.61 3.81
CA PRO A 323 2.60 -8.02 3.00
C PRO A 323 1.22 -7.68 3.60
N ALA A 324 1.09 -7.61 4.93
CA ALA A 324 -0.17 -7.29 5.60
C ALA A 324 -0.54 -5.80 5.53
N VAL A 325 0.40 -4.93 5.16
CA VAL A 325 0.22 -3.46 5.08
C VAL A 325 0.39 -2.93 3.66
N THR A 326 1.21 -3.59 2.84
CA THR A 326 1.26 -3.33 1.41
C THR A 326 0.03 -3.97 0.77
N ARG A 327 -0.96 -3.17 0.40
CA ARG A 327 -1.80 -3.56 -0.73
C ARG A 327 -0.87 -3.81 -1.91
N ARG A 328 -0.80 -5.06 -2.39
CA ARG A 328 -0.46 -5.26 -3.80
C ARG A 328 -1.52 -4.52 -4.58
N ARG A 329 -1.19 -3.30 -5.02
CA ARG A 329 -1.71 -2.84 -6.29
C ARG A 329 -1.22 -3.89 -7.28
N GLN A 330 -2.12 -4.77 -7.71
CA GLN A 330 -1.97 -5.40 -9.02
C GLN A 330 -2.16 -4.29 -10.06
N THR A 331 -1.14 -3.42 -10.18
CA THR A 331 -0.91 -2.67 -11.41
C THR A 331 -0.46 -3.68 -12.45
N VAL A 332 -1.43 -4.43 -12.97
CA VAL A 332 -1.41 -4.81 -14.37
C VAL A 332 -1.56 -3.50 -15.14
N ASN A 333 -0.57 -3.19 -15.99
CA ASN A 333 -0.65 -2.32 -17.18
C ASN A 333 0.78 -2.00 -17.67
N LEU A 334 1.25 -2.82 -18.61
CA LEU A 334 2.18 -2.48 -19.68
C LEU A 334 1.74 -3.25 -20.93
#